data_AF-A0AA89PMC7-F1
#
_entry.id   AF-A0AA89PMC7-F1
#
_cell.length_a   1.000
_cell.length_b   1.000
_cell.length_c   1.000
_cell.angle_alpha   90.00
_cell.angle_beta   90.00
_cell.angle_gamma   90.00
#
_symmetry.space_group_name_H-M   'P 1'
#
loop_
_entity.id
_entity.type
_entity.pdbx_description
1 polymer ?
#
loop_
_entity_poly.entity_id
_entity_poly.type
_entity_poly.pdbx_seq_one_letter_code
_entity_poly.pdbx_strand_id
1 'polypeptide(L)'
;MSNNCWGNISLFGRMWSFYGPWMSGCKGVLSLSISIIGRKESYQFSGLSFLNPKAFEVVLVQYLNDLYGHENWENEDSHIPRHHGPVDWLRHNHFPVPSASFKIYNQGEDFSDLALPDHLFVFPVTDQYFVEVCFVQEYFSRDAKGNVAFDTGPLQELQDNIFNSITLELGPETQAKVDKVKAEVGNMQLCEEFAPLKWPTNIYPPEPTEAPVMQKSLKAGC
;
A
#
# COMPACT_ATOMS: atom_id res chain seq x y z
N MET A 1 -3.33 -8.11 16.59
CA MET A 1 -2.07 -8.80 16.96
C MET A 1 -1.00 -8.29 16.03
N SER A 2 0.18 -7.95 16.56
CA SER A 2 1.28 -7.33 15.83
C SER A 2 1.64 -8.08 14.53
N ASN A 3 1.87 -7.30 13.48
CA ASN A 3 2.21 -7.62 12.10
C ASN A 3 3.46 -8.53 11.94
N ASN A 4 3.41 -9.74 12.51
CA ASN A 4 4.57 -10.64 12.65
C ASN A 4 4.68 -11.67 11.53
N CYS A 5 3.76 -11.68 10.56
CA CYS A 5 3.74 -12.66 9.48
C CYS A 5 4.44 -12.15 8.21
N TRP A 6 4.63 -10.84 8.08
CA TRP A 6 5.37 -10.21 7.00
C TRP A 6 6.83 -9.97 7.41
N GLY A 7 7.71 -9.99 6.42
CA GLY A 7 9.10 -9.59 6.52
C GLY A 7 9.44 -8.66 5.37
N ASN A 8 10.34 -7.71 5.64
CA ASN A 8 10.83 -6.79 4.64
C ASN A 8 12.37 -6.77 4.62
N ILE A 9 12.93 -6.53 3.44
CA ILE A 9 14.35 -6.23 3.26
C ILE A 9 14.42 -4.89 2.52
N SER A 10 15.00 -3.88 3.17
CA SER A 10 15.24 -2.60 2.52
C SER A 10 16.39 -2.74 1.51
N LEU A 11 16.11 -2.41 0.25
CA LEU A 11 17.09 -2.42 -0.83
C LEU A 11 17.77 -1.06 -0.97
N PHE A 12 16.99 0.01 -0.80
CA PHE A 12 17.44 1.37 -1.06
C PHE A 12 16.64 2.36 -0.21
N GLY A 13 17.32 3.36 0.32
CA GLY A 13 16.72 4.47 1.04
C GLY A 13 17.44 5.77 0.69
N ARG A 14 16.68 6.82 0.40
CA ARG A 14 17.24 8.14 0.11
C ARG A 14 16.32 9.25 0.59
N MET A 15 16.93 10.36 0.99
CA MET A 15 16.22 11.53 1.48
C MET A 15 16.78 12.78 0.80
N TRP A 16 15.89 13.71 0.44
CA TRP A 16 16.22 15.02 -0.12
C TRP A 16 15.60 16.11 0.75
N SER A 17 16.42 17.05 1.20
CA SER A 17 15.97 18.21 1.97
C SER A 17 15.86 19.44 1.08
N PHE A 18 14.76 20.16 1.21
CA PHE A 18 14.46 21.37 0.45
C PHE A 18 14.64 22.57 1.36
N TYR A 19 15.61 23.42 1.03
CA TYR A 19 15.97 24.58 1.84
C TYR A 19 15.38 25.87 1.25
N GLY A 20 14.99 26.78 2.12
CA GLY A 20 14.58 28.13 1.71
C GLY A 20 15.78 29.06 1.53
N PRO A 21 15.53 30.37 1.38
CA PRO A 21 16.59 31.38 1.36
C PRO A 21 17.53 31.31 2.58
N TRP A 22 18.68 31.97 2.46
CA TRP A 22 19.72 32.00 3.49
C TRP A 22 19.14 32.17 4.91
N MET A 23 19.56 31.32 5.85
CA MET A 23 19.15 31.30 7.27
C MET A 23 17.70 30.88 7.55
N SER A 24 16.91 30.48 6.55
CA SER A 24 15.51 30.06 6.77
C SER A 24 15.33 28.56 7.07
N GLY A 25 16.42 27.78 7.00
CA GLY A 25 16.45 26.37 7.33
C GLY A 25 15.81 25.45 6.29
N CYS A 26 15.65 24.17 6.68
CA CYS A 26 14.95 23.16 5.91
C CYS A 26 13.43 23.46 5.93
N LYS A 27 12.80 23.43 4.77
CA LYS A 27 11.38 23.73 4.55
C LYS A 27 10.54 22.47 4.42
N GLY A 28 11.13 21.43 3.85
CA GLY A 28 10.51 20.12 3.75
C GLY A 28 11.50 19.07 3.28
N VAL A 29 11.05 17.81 3.32
CA VAL A 29 11.82 16.64 2.98
C VAL A 29 10.99 15.71 2.10
N LEU A 30 11.65 15.11 1.12
CA LEU A 30 11.17 13.94 0.40
C LEU A 30 12.01 12.74 0.82
N SER A 31 11.37 11.70 1.35
CA SER A 31 11.99 10.42 1.67
C SER A 31 11.51 9.37 0.69
N LEU A 32 12.41 8.52 0.22
CA LEU A 32 12.16 7.37 -0.63
C LEU A 32 12.71 6.13 0.05
N SER A 33 11.90 5.08 0.09
CA SER A 33 12.33 3.73 0.45
C SER A 33 11.88 2.72 -0.60
N ILE A 34 12.74 1.75 -0.86
CA ILE A 34 12.45 0.60 -1.73
C ILE A 34 12.74 -0.66 -0.93
N SER A 35 11.74 -1.52 -0.81
CA SER A 35 11.82 -2.74 0.00
C SER A 35 11.25 -3.94 -0.75
N ILE A 36 11.85 -5.11 -0.53
CA ILE A 36 11.24 -6.39 -0.89
C ILE A 36 10.40 -6.84 0.29
N ILE A 37 9.13 -7.12 0.03
CA ILE A 37 8.15 -7.61 0.99
C ILE A 37 7.83 -9.07 0.69
N GLY A 38 7.76 -9.89 1.74
CA GLY A 38 7.33 -11.28 1.66
C GLY A 38 6.74 -11.77 2.98
N ARG A 39 6.17 -12.97 2.97
CA ARG A 39 5.70 -13.62 4.20
C ARG A 39 6.76 -14.57 4.75
N LYS A 40 6.83 -14.67 6.07
CA LYS A 40 7.63 -15.71 6.74
C LYS A 40 7.16 -17.09 6.28
N GLU A 41 8.08 -18.05 6.24
CA GLU A 41 7.85 -19.40 5.69
C GLU A 41 6.59 -20.08 6.26
N SER A 42 6.36 -19.95 7.57
CA SER A 42 5.18 -20.51 8.26
C SER A 42 3.83 -19.87 7.88
N TYR A 43 3.84 -18.75 7.17
CA TYR A 43 2.66 -17.98 6.77
C TYR A 43 2.57 -17.80 5.25
N GLN A 44 3.33 -18.58 4.46
CA GLN A 44 3.29 -18.48 3.01
C GLN A 44 1.91 -18.85 2.46
N PHE A 45 1.52 -18.14 1.41
CA PHE A 45 0.32 -18.47 0.66
C PHE A 45 0.56 -19.73 -0.18
N SER A 46 -0.10 -20.83 0.19
CA SER A 46 0.02 -22.09 -0.55
C SER A 46 -0.73 -22.00 -1.88
N GLY A 47 -0.03 -22.25 -2.99
CA GLY A 47 -0.63 -22.30 -4.33
C GLY A 47 -0.99 -20.94 -4.95
N LEU A 48 -0.62 -19.83 -4.32
CA LEU A 48 -0.76 -18.50 -4.91
C LEU A 48 0.59 -18.04 -5.46
N SER A 49 0.56 -17.46 -6.67
CA SER A 49 1.69 -16.76 -7.26
C SER A 49 1.38 -15.27 -7.30
N PHE A 50 2.25 -14.44 -6.75
CA PHE A 50 2.07 -12.99 -6.78
C PHE A 50 2.17 -12.43 -8.20
N LEU A 51 2.70 -13.20 -9.17
CA LEU A 51 2.71 -12.82 -10.58
C LEU A 51 1.31 -12.91 -11.22
N ASN A 52 0.35 -13.62 -10.59
CA ASN A 52 -1.04 -13.63 -11.01
C ASN A 52 -1.76 -12.37 -10.49
N PRO A 53 -2.36 -11.53 -11.36
CA PRO A 53 -2.97 -10.25 -10.96
C PRO A 53 -4.03 -10.39 -9.86
N LYS A 54 -4.90 -11.41 -9.95
CA LYS A 54 -5.97 -11.62 -8.97
C LYS A 54 -5.45 -12.15 -7.64
N ALA A 55 -4.45 -13.02 -7.69
CA ALA A 55 -3.74 -13.41 -6.47
C ALA A 55 -3.04 -12.21 -5.83
N PHE A 56 -2.41 -11.35 -6.63
CA PHE A 56 -1.71 -10.17 -6.13
C PHE A 56 -2.64 -9.15 -5.48
N GLU A 57 -3.82 -8.89 -6.06
CA GLU A 57 -4.85 -8.05 -5.42
C GLU A 57 -5.22 -8.57 -4.03
N VAL A 58 -5.45 -9.88 -3.88
CA VAL A 58 -5.76 -10.51 -2.58
C VAL A 58 -4.61 -10.36 -1.60
N VAL A 59 -3.38 -10.55 -2.07
CA VAL A 59 -2.16 -10.39 -1.28
C VAL A 59 -2.02 -8.95 -0.80
N LEU A 60 -2.30 -7.96 -1.65
CA LEU A 60 -2.26 -6.54 -1.30
C LEU A 60 -3.33 -6.18 -0.27
N VAL A 61 -4.57 -6.68 -0.41
CA VAL A 61 -5.62 -6.49 0.61
C VAL A 61 -5.14 -7.00 1.97
N GLN A 62 -4.59 -8.22 2.01
CA GLN A 62 -4.11 -8.80 3.27
C GLN A 62 -2.93 -8.02 3.84
N TYR A 63 -1.96 -7.66 3.00
CA TYR A 63 -0.78 -6.89 3.40
C TYR A 63 -1.18 -5.54 4.01
N LEU A 64 -2.03 -4.78 3.33
CA LEU A 64 -2.48 -3.46 3.80
C LEU A 64 -3.34 -3.57 5.06
N ASN A 65 -4.21 -4.58 5.17
CA ASN A 65 -4.98 -4.82 6.40
C ASN A 65 -4.09 -5.19 7.59
N ASP A 66 -3.07 -6.01 7.38
CA ASP A 66 -2.13 -6.42 8.44
C ASP A 66 -1.24 -5.26 8.87
N LEU A 67 -0.87 -4.37 7.94
CA LEU A 67 -0.02 -3.21 8.19
C LEU A 67 -0.77 -2.05 8.83
N TYR A 68 -1.90 -1.64 8.27
CA TYR A 68 -2.59 -0.41 8.67
C TYR A 68 -3.90 -0.66 9.41
N GLY A 69 -4.55 -1.80 9.16
CA GLY A 69 -5.92 -2.06 9.61
C GLY A 69 -6.08 -2.21 11.12
N HIS A 70 -4.99 -2.43 11.86
CA HIS A 70 -5.00 -2.56 13.32
C HIS A 70 -4.41 -1.36 14.06
N GLU A 71 -3.95 -0.34 13.33
CA GLU A 71 -3.36 0.85 13.93
C GLU A 71 -4.46 1.88 14.21
N ASN A 72 -4.84 1.97 15.48
CA ASN A 72 -5.85 2.90 15.96
C ASN A 72 -5.20 3.97 16.86
N TRP A 73 -5.91 5.08 17.07
CA TRP A 73 -5.55 6.03 18.13
C TRP A 73 -5.59 5.37 19.52
N GLU A 74 -4.97 6.00 20.50
CA GLU A 74 -4.93 5.48 21.87
C GLU A 74 -6.08 6.05 22.71
N ASN A 75 -6.37 5.43 23.86
CA ASN A 75 -7.36 5.90 24.83
C ASN A 75 -8.80 5.96 24.26
N GLU A 76 -9.51 7.09 24.48
CA GLU A 76 -10.91 7.30 24.11
C GLU A 76 -11.14 7.18 22.59
N ASP A 77 -10.09 7.39 21.80
CA ASP A 77 -10.12 7.34 20.34
C ASP A 77 -9.67 5.98 19.76
N SER A 78 -9.58 4.94 20.58
CA SER A 78 -9.19 3.57 20.16
C SER A 78 -10.08 2.92 19.09
N HIS A 79 -11.21 3.53 18.79
CA HIS A 79 -12.12 3.11 17.74
C HIS A 79 -11.85 3.78 16.37
N ILE A 80 -10.93 4.75 16.32
CA ILE A 80 -10.63 5.54 15.13
C ILE A 80 -9.35 5.01 14.48
N PRO A 81 -9.38 4.72 13.17
CA PRO A 81 -8.20 4.24 12.46
C PRO A 81 -7.20 5.38 12.28
N ARG A 82 -5.91 5.09 12.42
CA ARG A 82 -4.85 6.07 12.09
C ARG A 82 -4.66 6.27 10.59
N HIS A 83 -5.22 5.39 9.77
CA HIS A 83 -4.95 5.35 8.34
C HIS A 83 -6.22 5.28 7.51
N HIS A 84 -6.13 5.76 6.28
CA HIS A 84 -7.15 5.62 5.26
C HIS A 84 -6.52 5.34 3.89
N GLY A 85 -6.92 4.23 3.26
CA GLY A 85 -6.49 3.90 1.90
C GLY A 85 -6.83 2.48 1.50
N PRO A 86 -6.39 2.03 0.31
CA PRO A 86 -5.69 2.81 -0.70
C PRO A 86 -6.62 3.84 -1.37
N VAL A 87 -6.10 5.05 -1.61
CA VAL A 87 -6.77 6.15 -2.32
C VAL A 87 -6.01 6.46 -3.62
N ASP A 88 -6.66 7.07 -4.62
CA ASP A 88 -6.05 7.42 -5.91
C ASP A 88 -5.38 6.21 -6.59
N TRP A 89 -6.07 5.06 -6.56
CA TRP A 89 -5.58 3.82 -7.16
C TRP A 89 -5.32 3.99 -8.66
N LEU A 90 -4.12 3.62 -9.10
CA LEU A 90 -3.71 3.66 -10.49
C LEU A 90 -3.00 2.37 -10.86
N ARG A 91 -3.61 1.56 -11.73
CA ARG A 91 -2.92 0.42 -12.38
C ARG A 91 -1.94 0.89 -13.45
N HIS A 92 -0.81 0.20 -13.58
CA HIS A 92 0.20 0.55 -14.58
C HIS A 92 0.29 -0.50 -15.69
N ASN A 93 -0.06 -0.09 -16.91
CA ASN A 93 -0.05 -0.99 -18.07
C ASN A 93 1.33 -1.18 -18.71
N HIS A 94 2.33 -0.36 -18.35
CA HIS A 94 3.65 -0.35 -18.98
C HIS A 94 4.66 -1.30 -18.32
N PHE A 95 4.33 -1.86 -17.15
CA PHE A 95 5.19 -2.83 -16.47
C PHE A 95 4.98 -4.24 -17.02
N PRO A 96 6.02 -5.09 -17.02
CA PRO A 96 5.91 -6.48 -17.50
C PRO A 96 5.15 -7.39 -16.52
N VAL A 97 4.78 -6.90 -15.34
CA VAL A 97 4.08 -7.61 -14.26
C VAL A 97 2.90 -6.75 -13.78
N PRO A 98 1.92 -7.35 -13.05
CA PRO A 98 0.82 -6.57 -12.47
C PRO A 98 1.34 -5.53 -11.48
N SER A 99 0.97 -4.26 -11.63
CA SER A 99 1.48 -3.22 -10.74
C SER A 99 0.48 -2.07 -10.56
N ALA A 100 0.57 -1.41 -9.41
CA ALA A 100 -0.28 -0.27 -9.07
C ALA A 100 0.44 0.72 -8.17
N SER A 101 0.05 1.98 -8.26
CA SER A 101 0.35 3.02 -7.28
C SER A 101 -0.91 3.54 -6.63
N PHE A 102 -0.78 4.01 -5.40
CA PHE A 102 -1.87 4.53 -4.58
C PHE A 102 -1.32 5.30 -3.39
N LYS A 103 -2.22 5.93 -2.65
CA LYS A 103 -1.90 6.72 -1.45
C LYS A 103 -2.49 6.09 -0.20
N ILE A 104 -1.74 6.16 0.90
CA ILE A 104 -2.24 5.89 2.26
C ILE A 104 -2.18 7.20 3.03
N TYR A 105 -3.34 7.72 3.43
CA TYR A 105 -3.43 8.93 4.24
C TYR A 105 -3.33 8.58 5.72
N ASN A 106 -2.48 9.33 6.43
CA ASN A 106 -2.44 9.34 7.88
C ASN A 106 -3.56 10.28 8.38
N GLN A 107 -4.43 9.81 9.27
CA GLN A 107 -5.38 10.67 9.98
C GLN A 107 -4.64 11.34 11.13
N GLY A 108 -4.68 12.67 11.22
CA GLY A 108 -4.17 13.41 12.38
C GLY A 108 -5.02 13.22 13.64
N GLU A 109 -4.59 13.79 14.77
CA GLU A 109 -5.39 13.82 16.01
C GLU A 109 -6.71 14.59 15.81
N ASP A 110 -6.72 15.56 14.91
CA ASP A 110 -7.92 16.26 14.47
C ASP A 110 -8.46 15.61 13.18
N PHE A 111 -9.70 15.15 13.20
CA PHE A 111 -10.31 14.35 12.11
C PHE A 111 -10.36 15.09 10.76
N SER A 112 -10.26 16.42 10.77
CA SER A 112 -10.19 17.24 9.55
C SER A 112 -8.77 17.39 9.00
N ASP A 113 -7.74 17.03 9.76
CA ASP A 113 -6.34 17.19 9.39
C ASP A 113 -5.80 15.87 8.85
N LEU A 114 -6.08 15.60 7.57
CA LEU A 114 -5.39 14.53 6.86
C LEU A 114 -3.94 14.94 6.70
N ALA A 115 -3.05 14.22 7.37
CA ALA A 115 -1.62 14.37 7.16
C ALA A 115 -1.26 13.94 5.73
N LEU A 116 -0.06 14.37 5.28
CA LEU A 116 0.39 14.09 3.93
C LEU A 116 0.42 12.57 3.69
N PRO A 117 -0.10 12.10 2.55
CA PRO A 117 -0.18 10.69 2.28
C PRO A 117 1.20 10.11 1.99
N ASP A 118 1.38 8.85 2.38
CA ASP A 118 2.43 8.01 1.84
C ASP A 118 2.04 7.60 0.42
N HIS A 119 2.94 7.76 -0.54
CA HIS A 119 2.74 7.35 -1.93
C HIS A 119 3.43 6.01 -2.15
N LEU A 120 2.63 4.97 -2.39
CA LEU A 120 3.12 3.61 -2.60
C LEU A 120 3.05 3.24 -4.08
N PHE A 121 4.03 2.45 -4.52
CA PHE A 121 4.04 1.77 -5.81
C PHE A 121 4.53 0.34 -5.63
N VAL A 122 3.72 -0.61 -6.07
CA VAL A 122 3.91 -2.03 -5.78
C VAL A 122 3.89 -2.87 -7.05
N PHE A 123 4.79 -3.87 -7.09
CA PHE A 123 4.85 -4.84 -8.18
C PHE A 123 5.53 -6.15 -7.73
N PRO A 124 5.05 -7.33 -8.17
CA PRO A 124 5.63 -8.61 -7.79
C PRO A 124 6.93 -8.86 -8.56
N VAL A 125 7.88 -9.55 -7.91
CA VAL A 125 9.17 -9.95 -8.52
C VAL A 125 9.36 -11.46 -8.54
N THR A 126 8.61 -12.20 -7.70
CA THR A 126 8.55 -13.65 -7.70
C THR A 126 7.14 -14.12 -7.37
N ASP A 127 6.94 -15.44 -7.25
CA ASP A 127 5.68 -16.03 -6.78
C ASP A 127 5.34 -15.64 -5.32
N GLN A 128 6.32 -15.19 -4.52
CA GLN A 128 6.19 -15.01 -3.06
C GLN A 128 6.64 -13.64 -2.55
N TYR A 129 7.28 -12.84 -3.41
CA TYR A 129 7.86 -11.56 -3.04
C TYR A 129 7.39 -10.47 -3.99
N PHE A 130 7.16 -9.28 -3.45
CA PHE A 130 6.90 -8.07 -4.22
C PHE A 130 7.76 -6.92 -3.73
N VAL A 131 7.97 -5.95 -4.61
CA VAL A 131 8.64 -4.70 -4.28
C VAL A 131 7.60 -3.67 -3.88
N GLU A 132 7.89 -2.96 -2.81
CA GLU A 132 7.22 -1.73 -2.42
C GLU A 132 8.19 -0.57 -2.57
N VAL A 133 7.76 0.45 -3.30
CA VAL A 133 8.40 1.76 -3.37
C VAL A 133 7.51 2.73 -2.61
N CYS A 134 8.03 3.36 -1.58
CA CYS A 134 7.28 4.31 -0.75
C CYS A 134 7.97 5.68 -0.74
N PHE A 135 7.20 6.71 -1.09
CA PHE A 135 7.59 8.10 -0.91
C PHE A 135 6.81 8.74 0.24
N VAL A 136 7.53 9.44 1.10
CA VAL A 136 6.96 10.22 2.22
C VAL A 136 7.38 11.67 2.07
N GLN A 137 6.42 12.57 2.13
CA GLN A 137 6.67 14.01 2.09
C GLN A 137 6.42 14.60 3.48
N GLU A 138 7.38 15.38 3.97
CA GLU A 138 7.24 16.09 5.24
C GLU A 138 7.45 17.59 5.02
N TYR A 139 6.54 18.40 5.54
CA TYR A 139 6.58 19.86 5.41
C TYR A 139 6.78 20.51 6.78
N PHE A 140 7.90 21.21 6.94
CA PHE A 140 8.30 21.86 8.20
C PHE A 140 7.95 23.35 8.24
N SER A 141 7.80 24.00 7.09
CA SER A 141 7.49 25.42 7.01
C SER A 141 6.00 25.66 6.82
N ARG A 142 5.33 26.18 7.85
CA ARG A 142 3.90 26.51 7.85
C ARG A 142 3.64 28.00 8.13
N ASP A 143 2.55 28.53 7.61
CA ASP A 143 2.10 29.91 7.85
C ASP A 143 1.34 30.02 9.19
N ALA A 144 0.90 31.22 9.54
CA ALA A 144 0.14 31.46 10.79
C ALA A 144 -1.22 30.74 10.83
N LYS A 145 -1.69 30.20 9.70
CA LYS A 145 -2.92 29.42 9.57
C LYS A 145 -2.65 27.90 9.47
N GLY A 146 -1.38 27.48 9.57
CA GLY A 146 -0.98 26.07 9.45
C GLY A 146 -0.79 25.57 8.02
N ASN A 147 -0.97 26.41 7.00
CA ASN A 147 -0.77 26.00 5.60
C ASN A 147 0.71 25.94 5.25
N VAL A 148 1.06 25.12 4.27
CA VAL A 148 2.43 25.03 3.75
C VAL A 148 2.89 26.39 3.23
N ALA A 149 4.01 26.90 3.77
CA ALA A 149 4.51 28.25 3.53
C ALA A 149 5.74 28.30 2.61
N PHE A 150 5.88 27.32 1.73
CA PHE A 150 6.94 27.28 0.73
C PHE A 150 6.43 26.61 -0.55
N ASP A 151 7.16 26.82 -1.65
CA ASP A 151 6.85 26.17 -2.92
C ASP A 151 7.20 24.68 -2.86
N THR A 152 6.18 23.82 -2.92
CA THR A 152 6.32 22.35 -2.95
C THR A 152 6.52 21.80 -4.37
N GLY A 153 6.42 22.64 -5.40
CA GLY A 153 6.56 22.25 -6.81
C GLY A 153 7.83 21.44 -7.10
N PRO A 154 9.03 21.90 -6.69
CA PRO A 154 10.28 21.16 -6.91
C PRO A 154 10.31 19.79 -6.21
N LEU A 155 9.60 19.65 -5.08
CA LEU A 155 9.51 18.40 -4.34
C LEU A 155 8.61 17.41 -5.09
N GLN A 156 7.45 17.86 -5.55
CA GLN A 156 6.54 17.05 -6.36
C GLN A 156 7.20 16.64 -7.68
N GLU A 157 7.87 17.57 -8.36
CA GLU A 157 8.60 17.29 -9.60
C GLU A 157 9.69 16.22 -9.39
N LEU A 158 10.44 16.29 -8.29
CA LEU A 158 11.44 15.26 -7.97
C LEU A 158 10.81 13.89 -7.75
N GLN A 159 9.72 13.82 -6.98
CA GLN A 159 8.99 12.57 -6.76
C GLN A 159 8.50 11.97 -8.09
N ASP A 160 7.84 12.77 -8.92
CA ASP A 160 7.30 12.32 -10.20
C ASP A 160 8.42 11.88 -11.16
N ASN A 161 9.53 12.61 -11.20
CA ASN A 161 10.69 12.24 -12.01
C ASN A 161 11.31 10.92 -11.56
N ILE A 162 11.46 10.70 -10.24
CA ILE A 162 11.97 9.42 -9.74
C ILE A 162 10.99 8.30 -10.09
N PHE A 163 9.71 8.49 -9.78
CA PHE A 163 8.67 7.50 -10.06
C PHE A 163 8.65 7.08 -11.55
N ASN A 164 8.64 8.05 -12.46
CA ASN A 164 8.63 7.81 -13.90
C ASN A 164 9.95 7.22 -14.44
N SER A 165 11.04 7.28 -13.66
CA SER A 165 12.33 6.69 -14.03
C SER A 165 12.45 5.21 -13.65
N ILE A 166 11.50 4.65 -12.90
CA ILE A 166 11.55 3.25 -12.45
C ILE A 166 11.23 2.34 -13.64
N THR A 167 12.17 1.47 -13.98
CA THR A 167 12.00 0.42 -14.98
C THR A 167 12.19 -0.95 -14.35
N LEU A 168 11.58 -1.98 -14.96
CA LEU A 168 11.70 -3.36 -14.51
C LEU A 168 12.09 -4.25 -15.69
N GLU A 169 13.25 -4.89 -15.55
CA GLU A 169 13.73 -5.92 -16.47
C GLU A 169 13.67 -7.28 -15.77
N LEU A 170 12.97 -8.23 -16.38
CA LEU A 170 12.80 -9.57 -15.83
C LEU A 170 13.93 -10.49 -16.30
N GLY A 171 14.50 -11.25 -15.36
CA GLY A 171 15.39 -12.36 -15.72
C GLY A 171 14.63 -13.47 -16.45
N PRO A 172 15.32 -14.35 -17.20
CA PRO A 172 14.69 -15.39 -18.02
C PRO A 172 13.74 -16.31 -17.25
N GLU A 173 14.08 -16.66 -16.01
CA GLU A 173 13.23 -17.53 -15.17
C GLU A 173 11.90 -16.85 -14.80
N THR A 174 11.96 -15.62 -14.30
CA THR A 174 10.75 -14.85 -13.94
C THR A 174 9.91 -14.55 -15.18
N GLN A 175 10.56 -14.22 -16.31
CA GLN A 175 9.85 -13.98 -17.57
C GLN A 175 9.05 -15.22 -18.00
N ALA A 176 9.65 -16.42 -17.94
CA ALA A 176 8.95 -17.66 -18.27
C ALA A 176 7.74 -17.92 -17.37
N LYS A 177 7.82 -17.56 -16.08
CA LYS A 177 6.69 -17.66 -15.15
C LYS A 177 5.58 -16.66 -15.48
N VAL A 178 5.94 -15.41 -15.77
CA VAL A 178 5.01 -14.37 -16.20
C VAL A 178 4.28 -14.78 -17.49
N ASP A 179 5.01 -15.32 -18.47
CA ASP A 179 4.44 -15.78 -19.73
C ASP A 179 3.46 -16.94 -19.53
N LYS A 180 3.78 -17.87 -18.62
CA LYS A 180 2.88 -18.96 -18.24
C LYS A 180 1.59 -18.42 -17.62
N VAL A 181 1.70 -17.52 -16.63
CA VAL A 181 0.54 -16.90 -15.99
C VAL A 181 -0.29 -16.14 -17.03
N LYS A 182 0.35 -15.38 -17.91
CA LYS A 182 -0.31 -14.64 -19.00
C LYS A 182 -1.07 -15.56 -19.95
N ALA A 183 -0.55 -16.75 -20.25
CA ALA A 183 -1.26 -17.74 -21.05
C ALA A 183 -2.51 -18.30 -20.34
N GLU A 184 -2.48 -18.39 -19.00
CA GLU A 184 -3.60 -18.88 -18.19
C GLU A 184 -4.68 -17.83 -17.96
N VAL A 185 -4.31 -16.58 -17.65
CA VAL A 185 -5.26 -15.52 -17.27
C VAL A 185 -5.59 -14.53 -18.39
N GLY A 186 -4.75 -14.47 -19.43
CA GLY A 186 -4.86 -13.53 -20.55
C GLY A 186 -4.52 -12.08 -20.16
N ASN A 187 -5.34 -11.49 -19.30
CA ASN A 187 -5.17 -10.11 -18.85
C ASN A 187 -4.28 -10.04 -17.60
N MET A 188 -3.09 -9.44 -17.74
CA MET A 188 -2.11 -9.26 -16.65
C MET A 188 -2.32 -7.97 -15.84
N GLN A 189 -3.40 -7.24 -16.09
CA GLN A 189 -3.69 -5.99 -15.38
C GLN A 189 -4.42 -6.23 -14.07
N LEU A 190 -4.10 -5.41 -13.08
CA LEU A 190 -4.91 -5.28 -11.87
C LEU A 190 -6.25 -4.61 -12.19
N CYS A 191 -7.15 -4.63 -11.21
CA CYS A 191 -8.43 -3.96 -11.28
C CYS A 191 -8.27 -2.47 -11.60
N GLU A 192 -9.22 -1.95 -12.36
CA GLU A 192 -9.22 -0.55 -12.78
C GLU A 192 -9.47 0.40 -11.62
N GLU A 193 -10.39 -0.01 -10.75
CA GLU A 193 -10.73 0.71 -9.53
C GLU A 193 -10.50 -0.22 -8.33
N PHE A 194 -9.99 0.35 -7.25
CA PHE A 194 -9.80 -0.33 -5.98
C PHE A 194 -10.34 0.58 -4.88
N ALA A 195 -11.42 0.16 -4.23
CA ALA A 195 -12.06 0.96 -3.18
C ALA A 195 -11.18 1.00 -1.92
N PRO A 196 -11.14 2.12 -1.19
CA PRO A 196 -10.46 2.19 0.10
C PRO A 196 -10.93 1.07 1.04
N LEU A 197 -9.97 0.49 1.76
CA LEU A 197 -10.24 -0.57 2.71
C LEU A 197 -10.96 -0.03 3.94
N LYS A 198 -11.80 -0.86 4.53
CA LYS A 198 -12.55 -0.52 5.74
C LYS A 198 -11.67 -0.74 6.96
N TRP A 199 -11.02 0.33 7.40
CA TRP A 199 -10.27 0.36 8.64
C TRP A 199 -11.05 1.11 9.74
N PRO A 200 -10.91 0.69 11.00
CA PRO A 200 -10.02 -0.37 11.47
C PRO A 200 -10.68 -1.76 11.41
N THR A 201 -9.87 -2.80 11.23
CA THR A 201 -10.33 -4.18 11.03
C THR A 201 -10.64 -4.90 12.35
N ASN A 202 -10.22 -4.35 13.50
CA ASN A 202 -10.37 -4.95 14.83
C ASN A 202 -11.72 -4.63 15.52
N ILE A 203 -12.55 -3.74 14.96
CA ILE A 203 -13.86 -3.36 15.53
C ILE A 203 -14.98 -4.22 14.96
N TYR A 204 -14.73 -4.91 13.84
CA TYR A 204 -15.66 -5.90 13.31
C TYR A 204 -15.37 -7.25 13.99
N PRO A 205 -16.37 -7.93 14.58
CA PRO A 205 -16.16 -9.29 15.05
C PRO A 205 -15.62 -10.13 13.88
N PRO A 206 -14.69 -11.08 14.12
CA PRO A 206 -14.20 -11.95 13.06
C PRO A 206 -15.42 -12.55 12.36
N GLU A 207 -15.43 -12.55 11.02
CA GLU A 207 -16.49 -13.24 10.28
C GLU A 207 -16.64 -14.64 10.88
N PRO A 208 -17.86 -15.02 11.29
CA PRO A 208 -18.04 -16.29 11.98
C PRO A 208 -17.53 -17.41 11.06
N THR A 209 -16.50 -18.11 11.52
CA THR A 209 -15.85 -19.21 10.80
C THR A 209 -16.78 -20.41 10.59
N GLU A 210 -17.99 -20.34 11.13
CA GLU A 210 -19.04 -21.33 11.00
C GLU A 210 -20.27 -20.69 10.36
N ALA A 211 -20.55 -21.05 9.11
CA ALA A 211 -21.87 -20.83 8.54
C ALA A 211 -22.90 -21.48 9.49
N PRO A 212 -23.86 -20.73 10.06
CA PRO A 212 -24.84 -21.33 10.94
C PRO A 212 -25.71 -22.29 10.14
N VAL A 213 -25.82 -23.51 10.66
CA VAL A 213 -26.74 -24.56 10.24
C VAL A 213 -28.18 -24.07 10.51
N MET A 214 -28.65 -23.10 9.74
CA MET A 214 -29.99 -22.53 9.79
C MET A 214 -30.57 -22.44 8.38
N GLN A 215 -30.47 -23.52 7.62
CA GLN A 215 -31.26 -23.72 6.39
C GLN A 215 -31.94 -25.10 6.31
N LYS A 216 -32.00 -25.87 7.42
CA LYS A 216 -32.69 -27.18 7.43
C LYS A 216 -34.02 -27.23 8.20
N SER A 217 -34.49 -26.13 8.74
CA SER A 217 -35.80 -26.07 9.40
C SER A 217 -36.53 -24.81 8.97
N LEU A 218 -37.13 -24.83 7.78
CA LEU A 218 -38.33 -24.05 7.39
C LEU A 218 -38.64 -24.33 5.92
N LYS A 219 -39.21 -25.50 5.66
CA LYS A 219 -40.27 -25.76 4.66
C LYS A 219 -40.71 -27.22 4.75
N ALA A 220 -41.25 -27.55 5.92
CA ALA A 220 -42.26 -28.59 6.07
C ALA A 220 -43.40 -27.94 6.87
N GLY A 221 -44.59 -27.87 6.27
CA GLY A 221 -45.83 -27.46 6.94
C GLY A 221 -46.28 -26.03 6.68
N CYS A 222 -46.88 -25.79 5.52
CA CYS A 222 -48.26 -25.30 5.31
C CYS A 222 -48.44 -25.00 3.81
#